data_AF-X1GB57-F1
#
_entry.id   AF-X1GB57-F1
#
_cell.length_a   1.000
_cell.length_b   1.000
_cell.length_c   1.000
_cell.angle_alpha   90.00
_cell.angle_beta   90.00
_cell.angle_gamma   90.00
#
_symmetry.space_group_name_H-M   'P 1'
#
loop_
_entity.id
_entity.type
_entity.pdbx_description
1 polymer ?
#
loop_
_entity_poly.entity_id
_entity_poly.type
_entity_poly.pdbx_seq_one_letter_code
_entity_poly.pdbx_strand_id
1 'polypeptide(L)'
;MTESKISLKKRKVRSFMLAFEKKDKTEEEIENELATTGMEYIQMKLPVAKITPEFEEMLTDKVEHNILRAKIREATVEDLESVRALYNRSWMTSNTPYSSITFNSLKTIFEYPETIILIARVYGSDAAFVILDCEGPKNEYCIIAGLGVIPRFQRKGLGTVIGMAAW
;
A
#
# COMPACT_ATOMS: atom_id res chain seq x y z
N MET A 1 28.59 8.69 3.19
CA MET A 1 27.93 9.05 1.92
C MET A 1 26.95 7.95 1.52
N THR A 2 25.81 7.87 2.21
CA THR A 2 24.81 6.79 2.06
C THR A 2 23.40 7.35 1.82
N GLU A 3 23.26 8.68 1.76
CA GLU A 3 21.97 9.38 1.63
C GLU A 3 21.41 9.36 0.19
N SER A 4 22.24 9.12 -0.84
CA SER A 4 21.80 9.26 -2.24
C SER A 4 20.95 8.10 -2.76
N LYS A 5 21.18 6.87 -2.32
CA LYS A 5 20.39 5.70 -2.79
C LYS A 5 19.01 5.63 -2.16
N ILE A 6 18.90 5.97 -0.87
CA ILE A 6 17.63 5.97 -0.14
C ILE A 6 16.70 7.08 -0.67
N SER A 7 17.25 8.24 -1.01
CA SER A 7 16.46 9.32 -1.62
C SER A 7 15.96 8.94 -3.03
N LEU A 8 16.75 8.22 -3.82
CA LEU A 8 16.37 7.75 -5.15
C LEU A 8 15.24 6.71 -5.12
N LYS A 9 15.27 5.75 -4.18
CA LYS A 9 14.18 4.77 -4.00
C LYS A 9 12.89 5.50 -3.61
N LYS A 10 12.97 6.39 -2.60
CA LYS A 10 11.83 7.23 -2.17
C LYS A 10 11.28 8.11 -3.29
N ARG A 11 12.16 8.73 -4.09
CA ARG A 11 11.79 9.57 -5.24
C ARG A 11 11.12 8.76 -6.35
N LYS A 12 11.61 7.56 -6.66
CA LYS A 12 10.97 6.65 -7.63
C LYS A 12 9.59 6.18 -7.15
N VAL A 13 9.46 5.73 -5.91
CA VAL A 13 8.17 5.29 -5.35
C VAL A 13 7.16 6.44 -5.36
N ARG A 14 7.58 7.66 -5.02
CA ARG A 14 6.74 8.86 -5.13
C ARG A 14 6.34 9.19 -6.57
N SER A 15 7.25 9.05 -7.53
CA SER A 15 6.94 9.26 -8.95
C SER A 15 5.90 8.28 -9.50
N PHE A 16 5.84 7.05 -8.97
CA PHE A 16 4.81 6.07 -9.34
C PHE A 16 3.42 6.42 -8.81
N MET A 17 3.29 7.33 -7.84
CA MET A 17 2.00 7.76 -7.28
C MET A 17 1.45 9.02 -7.98
N LEU A 18 2.25 9.67 -8.83
CA LEU A 18 1.90 10.94 -9.47
C LEU A 18 1.16 10.70 -10.79
N ALA A 19 -0.16 10.79 -10.72
CA ALA A 19 -1.07 10.75 -11.86
C ALA A 19 -1.08 12.08 -12.60
N PHE A 20 0.04 12.46 -13.20
CA PHE A 20 0.03 13.54 -14.18
C PHE A 20 0.20 12.91 -15.55
N GLU A 21 -0.75 13.23 -16.44
CA GLU A 21 -0.59 12.97 -17.87
C GLU A 21 0.79 13.42 -18.31
N LYS A 22 1.45 12.64 -19.17
CA LYS A 22 2.68 13.03 -19.86
C LYS A 22 2.43 14.32 -20.66
N LYS A 23 2.54 15.46 -19.98
CA LYS A 23 2.87 16.74 -20.58
C LYS A 23 4.31 17.01 -20.18
N ASP A 24 5.09 17.52 -21.13
CA ASP A 24 6.47 17.95 -20.95
C ASP A 24 6.51 19.13 -19.96
N LYS A 25 6.24 18.87 -18.69
CA LYS A 25 6.36 19.82 -17.58
C LYS A 25 7.71 19.63 -16.93
N THR A 26 8.36 20.74 -16.63
CA THR A 26 9.62 20.74 -15.86
C THR A 26 9.37 20.36 -14.41
N GLU A 27 10.38 19.80 -13.73
CA GLU A 27 10.23 19.32 -12.34
C GLU A 27 9.74 20.43 -11.37
N GLU A 28 10.17 21.68 -11.59
CA GLU A 28 9.74 22.86 -10.81
C GLU A 28 8.26 23.23 -11.03
N GLU A 29 7.71 23.00 -12.23
CA GLU A 29 6.29 23.25 -12.51
C GLU A 29 5.40 22.21 -11.81
N ILE A 30 5.86 20.95 -11.73
CA ILE A 30 5.16 19.87 -11.02
C ILE A 30 5.16 20.15 -9.51
N GLU A 31 6.28 20.59 -8.94
CA GLU A 31 6.35 20.94 -7.51
C GLU A 31 5.46 22.13 -7.14
N ASN A 32 5.42 23.18 -7.97
CA ASN A 32 4.54 24.33 -7.75
C ASN A 32 3.06 23.99 -7.88
N GLU A 33 2.67 23.15 -8.84
CA GLU A 33 1.28 22.64 -8.93
C GLU A 33 0.91 21.79 -7.70
N LEU A 34 1.82 20.93 -7.23
CA LEU A 34 1.62 20.12 -6.02
C LEU A 34 1.45 20.98 -4.76
N ALA A 35 2.21 22.06 -4.63
CA ALA A 35 2.09 22.99 -3.51
C ALA A 35 0.75 23.76 -3.51
N THR A 36 0.16 23.97 -4.69
CA THR A 36 -1.03 24.83 -4.86
C THR A 36 -2.34 24.05 -4.98
N THR A 37 -2.29 22.83 -5.54
CA THR A 37 -3.47 21.98 -5.83
C THR A 37 -3.33 20.54 -5.34
N GLY A 38 -2.18 20.17 -4.79
CA GLY A 38 -1.92 18.81 -4.29
C GLY A 38 -2.68 18.49 -3.01
N MET A 39 -2.81 17.20 -2.72
CA MET A 39 -3.35 16.73 -1.45
C MET A 39 -2.36 16.99 -0.32
N GLU A 40 -2.88 17.29 0.86
CA GLU A 40 -2.11 17.31 2.09
C GLU A 40 -1.78 15.86 2.51
N TYR A 41 -0.49 15.57 2.70
CA TYR A 41 -0.01 14.26 3.11
C TYR A 41 0.18 14.21 4.62
N ILE A 42 -0.65 13.42 5.31
CA ILE A 42 -0.50 13.17 6.74
C ILE A 42 0.26 11.87 6.94
N GLN A 43 1.49 11.97 7.46
CA GLN A 43 2.25 10.78 7.84
C GLN A 43 1.77 10.27 9.20
N MET A 44 1.07 9.14 9.19
CA MET A 44 0.67 8.43 10.41
C MET A 44 1.76 7.43 10.83
N LYS A 45 1.93 7.26 12.13
CA LYS A 45 2.80 6.23 12.71
C LYS A 45 2.02 5.48 13.77
N LEU A 46 2.15 4.16 13.79
CA LEU A 46 1.61 3.35 14.87
C LEU A 46 2.64 3.31 16.01
N PRO A 47 2.32 3.86 17.20
CA PRO A 47 3.23 3.80 18.34
C PRO A 47 3.18 2.41 18.95
N VAL A 48 4.14 1.54 18.59
CA VAL A 48 4.24 0.16 19.09
C VAL A 48 4.19 0.09 20.62
N ALA A 49 4.78 1.06 21.32
CA ALA A 49 4.76 1.15 22.78
C ALA A 49 3.36 1.35 23.41
N LYS A 50 2.35 1.72 22.62
CA LYS A 50 0.95 1.87 23.07
C LYS A 50 0.07 0.68 22.74
N ILE A 51 0.61 -0.36 22.10
CA ILE A 51 -0.10 -1.60 21.82
C ILE A 51 -0.07 -2.41 23.12
N THR A 52 -1.18 -2.40 23.84
CA THR A 52 -1.38 -3.26 25.02
C THR A 52 -2.09 -4.56 24.61
N PRO A 53 -1.98 -5.64 25.39
CA PRO A 53 -2.74 -6.87 25.13
C PRO A 53 -4.26 -6.61 25.00
N GLU A 54 -4.80 -5.69 25.79
CA GLU A 54 -6.20 -5.26 25.72
C GLU A 54 -6.55 -4.59 24.38
N PHE A 55 -5.61 -3.82 23.83
CA PHE A 55 -5.76 -3.19 22.53
C PHE A 55 -5.71 -4.23 21.40
N GLU A 56 -4.83 -5.22 21.49
CA GLU A 56 -4.76 -6.35 20.57
C GLU A 56 -6.03 -7.22 20.62
N GLU A 57 -6.55 -7.48 21.81
CA GLU A 57 -7.79 -8.25 22.00
C GLU A 57 -8.98 -7.51 21.38
N MET A 58 -9.12 -6.20 21.63
CA MET A 58 -10.15 -5.36 20.99
C MET A 58 -10.05 -5.36 19.46
N LEU A 59 -8.83 -5.34 18.92
CA LEU A 59 -8.59 -5.38 17.48
C LEU A 59 -8.93 -6.75 16.89
N THR A 60 -8.51 -7.82 17.56
CA THR A 60 -8.78 -9.21 17.16
C THR A 60 -10.27 -9.48 17.13
N ASP A 61 -11.00 -9.04 18.16
CA ASP A 61 -12.45 -9.21 18.27
C ASP A 61 -13.19 -8.53 17.10
N LYS A 62 -12.73 -7.36 16.67
CA LYS A 62 -13.25 -6.65 15.48
C LYS A 62 -13.01 -7.42 14.16
N VAL A 63 -11.92 -8.17 14.08
CA VAL A 63 -11.58 -8.97 12.89
C VAL A 63 -12.33 -10.30 12.88
N GLU A 64 -12.45 -10.98 14.00
CA GLU A 64 -13.15 -12.27 14.11
C GLU A 64 -14.65 -12.14 13.86
N HIS A 65 -15.27 -11.06 14.33
CA HIS A 65 -16.68 -10.76 14.08
C HIS A 65 -16.94 -10.20 12.67
N ASN A 66 -15.92 -10.08 11.83
CA ASN A 66 -16.11 -9.61 10.46
C ASN A 66 -16.88 -10.66 9.65
N ILE A 67 -17.98 -10.22 9.03
CA ILE A 67 -18.84 -11.02 8.15
C ILE A 67 -18.03 -11.64 6.99
N LEU A 68 -16.97 -10.96 6.55
CA LEU A 68 -16.08 -11.44 5.50
C LEU A 68 -14.95 -12.29 6.11
N ARG A 69 -15.08 -13.62 6.02
CA ARG A 69 -13.99 -14.56 6.31
C ARG A 69 -12.88 -14.44 5.26
N ALA A 70 -11.98 -13.50 5.47
CA ALA A 70 -10.82 -13.28 4.61
C ALA A 70 -9.70 -14.26 4.96
N LYS A 71 -9.08 -14.85 3.94
CA LYS A 71 -7.83 -15.60 4.08
C LYS A 71 -6.68 -14.74 3.58
N ILE A 72 -5.69 -14.52 4.44
CA ILE A 72 -4.53 -13.67 4.13
C ILE A 72 -3.36 -14.58 3.80
N ARG A 73 -2.59 -14.19 2.79
CA ARG A 73 -1.39 -14.90 2.34
C ARG A 73 -0.39 -13.91 1.75
N GLU A 74 0.88 -14.26 1.80
CA GLU A 74 1.91 -13.58 1.02
C GLU A 74 1.74 -13.88 -0.48
N ALA A 75 2.03 -12.88 -1.30
CA ALA A 75 1.99 -12.99 -2.75
C ALA A 75 3.22 -13.75 -3.26
N THR A 76 3.03 -14.59 -4.27
CA THR A 76 4.11 -15.16 -5.06
C THR A 76 4.24 -14.45 -6.41
N VAL A 77 5.23 -14.83 -7.22
CA VAL A 77 5.45 -14.24 -8.55
C VAL A 77 4.22 -14.43 -9.45
N GLU A 78 3.52 -15.56 -9.30
CA GLU A 78 2.30 -15.88 -10.07
C GLU A 78 1.13 -14.95 -9.70
N ASP A 79 1.14 -14.38 -8.50
CA ASP A 79 0.08 -13.50 -8.02
C ASP A 79 0.23 -12.05 -8.48
N LEU A 80 1.37 -11.67 -9.05
CA LEU A 80 1.64 -10.27 -9.42
C LEU A 80 0.61 -9.71 -10.40
N GLU A 81 0.07 -10.53 -11.32
CA GLU A 81 -1.01 -10.08 -12.20
C GLU A 81 -2.32 -9.84 -11.44
N SER A 82 -2.60 -10.67 -10.42
CA SER A 82 -3.74 -10.47 -9.52
C SER A 82 -3.56 -9.19 -8.70
N VAL A 83 -2.38 -8.97 -8.11
CA VAL A 83 -2.04 -7.77 -7.33
C VAL A 83 -2.14 -6.51 -8.19
N ARG A 84 -1.64 -6.55 -9.43
CA ARG A 84 -1.80 -5.45 -10.40
C ARG A 84 -3.28 -5.13 -10.62
N ALA A 85 -4.10 -6.16 -10.83
CA ALA A 85 -5.54 -5.97 -11.03
C ALA A 85 -6.22 -5.40 -9.77
N LEU A 86 -5.85 -5.88 -8.58
CA LEU A 86 -6.35 -5.36 -7.30
C LEU A 86 -5.96 -3.90 -7.10
N TYR A 87 -4.70 -3.56 -7.31
CA TYR A 87 -4.18 -2.19 -7.20
C TYR A 87 -4.98 -1.27 -8.10
N ASN A 88 -4.96 -1.51 -9.41
CA ASN A 88 -5.58 -0.58 -10.36
C ASN A 88 -7.09 -0.44 -10.09
N ARG A 89 -7.78 -1.53 -9.72
CA ARG A 89 -9.22 -1.49 -9.42
C ARG A 89 -9.57 -0.82 -8.09
N SER A 90 -8.69 -0.87 -7.10
CA SER A 90 -8.94 -0.29 -5.78
C SER A 90 -9.00 1.24 -5.83
N TRP A 91 -8.27 1.84 -6.76
CA TRP A 91 -8.15 3.30 -6.89
C TRP A 91 -9.12 3.92 -7.92
N MET A 92 -9.80 3.12 -8.76
CA MET A 92 -10.69 3.66 -9.81
C MET A 92 -11.82 4.56 -9.29
N THR A 93 -12.27 4.36 -8.05
CA THR A 93 -13.33 5.16 -7.44
C THR A 93 -12.78 6.22 -6.47
N SER A 94 -11.46 6.38 -6.40
CA SER A 94 -10.82 7.34 -5.52
C SER A 94 -10.72 8.72 -6.18
N ASN A 95 -10.89 9.77 -5.38
CA ASN A 95 -10.58 11.14 -5.79
C ASN A 95 -9.08 11.46 -5.63
N THR A 96 -8.30 10.51 -5.09
CA THR A 96 -6.85 10.58 -4.95
C THR A 96 -6.19 10.41 -6.32
N PRO A 97 -5.32 11.34 -6.75
CA PRO A 97 -4.39 11.09 -7.84
C PRO A 97 -3.70 9.74 -7.65
N TYR A 98 -3.86 8.82 -8.60
CA TYR A 98 -3.16 7.54 -8.60
C TYR A 98 -2.66 7.21 -10.01
N SER A 99 -1.44 6.70 -10.12
CA SER A 99 -0.96 6.15 -11.38
C SER A 99 -1.18 4.64 -11.38
N SER A 100 -1.68 4.14 -12.50
CA SER A 100 -1.82 2.70 -12.69
C SER A 100 -0.46 2.02 -12.61
N ILE A 101 -0.39 0.92 -11.87
CA ILE A 101 0.83 0.13 -11.78
C ILE A 101 0.93 -0.84 -12.97
N THR A 102 2.12 -0.92 -13.56
CA THR A 102 2.42 -1.90 -14.61
C THR A 102 2.98 -3.18 -13.99
N PHE A 103 2.81 -4.30 -14.69
CA PHE A 103 3.38 -5.58 -14.25
C PHE A 103 4.90 -5.48 -14.02
N ASN A 104 5.62 -4.85 -14.95
CA ASN A 104 7.08 -4.69 -14.83
C ASN A 104 7.47 -3.86 -13.60
N SER A 105 6.76 -2.76 -13.33
CA SER A 105 7.01 -1.95 -12.13
C SER A 105 6.75 -2.73 -10.85
N LEU A 106 5.64 -3.48 -10.80
CA LEU A 106 5.30 -4.31 -9.66
C LEU A 106 6.30 -5.45 -9.46
N LYS A 107 6.77 -6.08 -10.54
CA LYS A 107 7.81 -7.11 -10.50
C LYS A 107 9.11 -6.56 -9.93
N THR A 108 9.55 -5.38 -10.37
CA THR A 108 10.73 -4.72 -9.78
C THR A 108 10.53 -4.43 -8.29
N ILE A 109 9.32 -4.05 -7.86
CA ILE A 109 9.01 -3.82 -6.44
C ILE A 109 9.08 -5.13 -5.63
N PHE A 110 8.55 -6.21 -6.20
CA PHE A 110 8.53 -7.54 -5.57
C PHE A 110 9.93 -8.18 -5.47
N GLU A 111 10.86 -7.83 -6.36
CA GLU A 111 12.23 -8.33 -6.34
C GLU A 111 13.07 -7.73 -5.19
N TYR A 112 12.62 -6.65 -4.54
CA TYR A 112 13.30 -6.12 -3.36
C TYR A 112 13.04 -7.02 -2.15
N PRO A 113 14.09 -7.50 -1.47
CA PRO A 113 13.93 -8.43 -0.34
C PRO A 113 13.26 -7.77 0.87
N GLU A 114 13.20 -6.44 0.92
CA GLU A 114 12.51 -5.70 1.97
C GLU A 114 11.03 -5.47 1.69
N THR A 115 10.55 -5.83 0.49
CA THR A 115 9.15 -5.70 0.12
C THR A 115 8.37 -6.95 0.50
N ILE A 116 7.27 -6.78 1.22
CA ILE A 116 6.29 -7.85 1.49
C ILE A 116 4.95 -7.44 0.89
N ILE A 117 4.33 -8.33 0.12
CA ILE A 117 2.99 -8.10 -0.43
C ILE A 117 2.04 -9.14 0.14
N LEU A 118 0.99 -8.67 0.82
CA LEU A 118 -0.08 -9.54 1.32
C LEU A 118 -1.33 -9.38 0.47
N ILE A 119 -2.04 -10.49 0.27
CA ILE A 119 -3.31 -10.56 -0.46
C ILE A 119 -4.37 -11.12 0.48
N ALA A 120 -5.51 -10.43 0.57
CA ALA A 120 -6.70 -10.98 1.24
C ALA A 120 -7.65 -11.58 0.21
N ARG A 121 -7.96 -12.86 0.36
CA ARG A 121 -8.90 -13.63 -0.45
C ARG A 121 -10.22 -13.81 0.29
N VAL A 122 -11.32 -13.50 -0.38
CA VAL A 122 -12.68 -13.58 0.16
C VAL A 122 -13.55 -14.38 -0.84
N TYR A 123 -14.21 -15.44 -0.36
CA TYR A 123 -15.05 -16.33 -1.18
C TYR A 123 -14.35 -16.86 -2.45
N GLY A 124 -13.04 -17.14 -2.38
CA GLY A 124 -12.26 -17.66 -3.52
C GLY A 124 -11.74 -16.60 -4.49
N SER A 125 -12.11 -15.32 -4.32
CA SER A 125 -11.58 -14.21 -5.10
C SER A 125 -10.60 -13.38 -4.29
N ASP A 126 -9.50 -12.96 -4.92
CA ASP A 126 -8.63 -11.96 -4.31
C ASP A 126 -9.39 -10.62 -4.26
N ALA A 127 -9.35 -9.95 -3.10
CA ALA A 127 -10.27 -8.85 -2.79
C ALA A 127 -9.57 -7.61 -2.22
N ALA A 128 -8.39 -7.78 -1.61
CA ALA A 128 -7.58 -6.67 -1.11
C ALA A 128 -6.09 -7.02 -1.18
N PHE A 129 -5.26 -5.99 -1.16
CA PHE A 129 -3.81 -6.12 -1.11
C PHE A 129 -3.20 -5.06 -0.17
N VAL A 130 -2.02 -5.36 0.35
CA VAL A 130 -1.15 -4.39 1.04
C VAL A 130 0.28 -4.64 0.59
N ILE A 131 1.03 -3.57 0.34
CA ILE A 131 2.45 -3.57 0.00
C ILE A 131 3.16 -2.90 1.16
N LEU A 132 4.08 -3.65 1.77
CA LEU A 132 4.93 -3.21 2.86
C LEU A 132 6.35 -3.06 2.32
N ASP A 133 7.00 -1.95 2.61
CA ASP A 133 8.43 -1.74 2.36
C ASP A 133 9.12 -1.56 3.70
N CYS A 134 9.89 -2.56 4.12
CA CYS A 134 10.61 -2.53 5.37
C CYS A 134 11.91 -1.73 5.22
N GLU A 135 12.13 -0.81 6.16
CA GLU A 135 13.27 0.10 6.15
C GLU A 135 14.04 0.02 7.48
N GLY A 136 15.24 0.57 7.48
CA GLY A 136 16.16 0.59 8.61
C GLY A 136 17.33 -0.39 8.42
N PRO A 137 18.42 -0.27 9.21
CA PRO A 137 19.61 -1.12 9.05
C PRO A 137 19.35 -2.62 9.23
N LYS A 138 18.21 -2.97 9.84
CA LYS A 138 17.78 -4.34 10.14
C LYS A 138 16.31 -4.60 9.75
N ASN A 139 15.73 -3.80 8.85
CA ASN A 139 14.29 -3.87 8.51
C ASN A 139 13.40 -3.72 9.76
N GLU A 140 13.73 -2.74 10.60
CA GLU A 140 13.17 -2.61 11.95
C GLU A 140 11.79 -1.94 11.98
N TYR A 141 11.39 -1.31 10.87
CA TYR A 141 10.03 -0.78 10.70
C TYR A 141 9.57 -0.96 9.26
N CYS A 142 8.27 -1.19 9.05
CA CYS A 142 7.69 -1.33 7.72
C CYS A 142 6.74 -0.18 7.40
N ILE A 143 6.84 0.31 6.17
CA ILE A 143 6.01 1.38 5.62
C ILE A 143 4.94 0.75 4.76
N ILE A 144 3.68 1.11 4.99
CA ILE A 144 2.59 0.77 4.07
C ILE A 144 2.77 1.62 2.81
N ALA A 145 3.35 1.03 1.77
CA ALA A 145 3.57 1.67 0.48
C ALA A 145 2.31 1.65 -0.40
N GLY A 146 1.40 0.72 -0.16
CA GLY A 146 0.10 0.68 -0.82
C GLY A 146 -0.87 -0.20 -0.06
N LEU A 147 -2.13 0.23 0.03
CA LEU A 147 -3.21 -0.52 0.67
C LEU A 147 -4.46 -0.29 -0.16
N GLY A 148 -5.13 -1.37 -0.58
CA GLY A 148 -6.33 -1.24 -1.39
C GLY A 148 -7.28 -2.41 -1.25
N VAL A 149 -8.57 -2.09 -1.31
CA VAL A 149 -9.67 -3.06 -1.33
C VAL A 149 -10.50 -2.77 -2.57
N ILE A 150 -10.86 -3.79 -3.34
CA ILE A 150 -11.69 -3.56 -4.54
C ILE A 150 -13.09 -3.06 -4.14
N PRO A 151 -13.74 -2.19 -4.94
CA PRO A 151 -14.98 -1.51 -4.55
C PRO A 151 -16.09 -2.40 -3.98
N ARG A 152 -16.28 -3.60 -4.55
CA ARG A 152 -17.30 -4.57 -4.10
C ARG A 152 -17.14 -5.02 -2.63
N PHE A 153 -15.91 -5.01 -2.11
CA PHE A 153 -15.57 -5.46 -0.76
C PHE A 153 -15.19 -4.31 0.19
N GLN A 154 -15.26 -3.05 -0.26
CA GLN A 154 -15.08 -1.88 0.59
C GLN A 154 -16.24 -1.73 1.60
N ARG A 155 -15.99 -0.96 2.67
CA ARG A 155 -16.95 -0.67 3.76
C ARG A 155 -17.49 -1.92 4.49
N LYS A 156 -16.78 -3.05 4.39
CA LYS A 156 -17.10 -4.33 5.05
C LYS A 156 -15.98 -4.78 6.00
N GLY A 157 -15.19 -3.83 6.53
CA GLY A 157 -14.08 -4.12 7.44
C GLY A 157 -12.84 -4.77 6.82
N LEU A 158 -12.86 -5.17 5.53
CA LEU A 158 -11.73 -5.87 4.91
C LEU A 158 -10.42 -5.06 4.90
N GLY A 159 -10.52 -3.73 4.79
CA GLY A 159 -9.36 -2.83 4.90
C GLY A 159 -8.71 -2.85 6.29
N THR A 160 -9.52 -2.98 7.34
CA THR A 160 -9.04 -3.14 8.73
C THR A 160 -8.38 -4.49 8.91
N VAL A 161 -8.99 -5.56 8.38
CA VAL A 161 -8.46 -6.93 8.46
C VAL A 161 -7.07 -7.02 7.82
N ILE A 162 -6.93 -6.54 6.59
CA ILE A 162 -5.63 -6.59 5.90
C ILE A 162 -4.62 -5.60 6.48
N GLY A 163 -5.06 -4.45 6.98
CA GLY A 163 -4.22 -3.49 7.69
C GLY A 163 -3.66 -4.05 9.00
N MET A 164 -4.44 -4.86 9.71
CA MET A 164 -3.97 -5.58 10.90
C MET A 164 -3.02 -6.72 10.59
N ALA A 165 -3.20 -7.41 9.46
CA ALA A 165 -2.25 -8.45 9.06
C ALA A 165 -0.93 -7.89 8.52
N ALA A 166 -0.91 -6.59 8.22
CA ALA A 166 0.29 -5.86 7.86
C ALA A 166 1.09 -5.34 9.07
N TRP A 167 0.52 -5.46 10.28
CA TRP A 167 1.23 -5.30 11.54
C TRP A 167 1.97 -6.60 11.87
#